data_AF-A0A949UQ27-F1
#
_entry.id   AF-A0A949UQ27-F1
#
_cell.length_a   1.000
_cell.length_b   1.000
_cell.length_c   1.000
_cell.angle_alpha   90.00
_cell.angle_beta   90.00
_cell.angle_gamma   90.00
#
_symmetry.space_group_name_H-M   'P 1'
#
loop_
_entity.id
_entity.type
_entity.pdbx_description
1 polymer ?
#
loop_
_entity_poly.entity_id
_entity_poly.type
_entity_poly.pdbx_seq_one_letter_code
_entity_poly.pdbx_strand_id
1 'polypeptide(L)'
;MDNTSLFDSISTINGVKLEITLDENFKKSLNSFRGLTSEPRILNGITYPSVYLTDSDYGGLTIQFGKGQELRLIMNLEYYYVYGFFLDDSKVYAFSGEGVEALDALGFETETIPYGDSYTDIKGQLTTDEFYALTDGVVEFSQIINALTEITDTSIPFSKKPTSILIAFWSLVEGIRFEAISDVVDNLIQDKPNDYVYNYFYYLAEIWAKLCVIAAYEKNLNPEVAVYDLHQIQ
;
A
#
# COMPACT_ATOMS: atom_id res chain seq x y z
N MET A 1 -0.47 -2.41 -26.62
CA MET A 1 -1.59 -1.99 -25.77
C MET A 1 -1.12 -0.73 -25.08
N ASP A 2 -1.93 0.33 -24.97
CA ASP A 2 -1.49 1.54 -24.25
C ASP A 2 -1.52 1.33 -22.73
N ASN A 3 -0.83 2.21 -21.99
CA ASN A 3 -0.75 2.13 -20.52
C ASN A 3 -2.13 2.15 -19.86
N THR A 4 -3.08 2.93 -20.37
CA THR A 4 -4.45 2.99 -19.84
C THR A 4 -5.15 1.64 -19.95
N SER A 5 -5.12 1.03 -21.14
CA SER A 5 -5.74 -0.27 -21.38
C SER A 5 -5.08 -1.39 -20.57
N LEU A 6 -3.76 -1.32 -20.37
CA LEU A 6 -3.02 -2.25 -19.51
C LEU A 6 -3.43 -2.10 -18.05
N PHE A 7 -3.48 -0.87 -17.53
CA PHE A 7 -3.93 -0.60 -16.16
C PHE A 7 -5.34 -1.13 -15.92
N ASP A 8 -6.29 -0.77 -16.80
CA ASP A 8 -7.68 -1.24 -16.71
C ASP A 8 -7.79 -2.76 -16.69
N SER A 9 -6.93 -3.47 -17.43
CA SER A 9 -6.92 -4.93 -17.49
C SER A 9 -6.50 -5.61 -16.19
N ILE A 10 -5.73 -4.93 -15.35
CA ILE A 10 -5.27 -5.43 -14.04
C ILE A 10 -6.03 -4.79 -12.86
N SER A 11 -6.99 -3.89 -13.12
CA SER A 11 -7.75 -3.20 -12.07
C SER A 11 -8.95 -3.98 -11.53
N THR A 12 -9.16 -5.23 -11.96
CA THR A 12 -10.30 -6.04 -11.51
C THR A 12 -9.92 -7.47 -11.17
N ILE A 13 -10.53 -8.01 -10.12
CA ILE A 13 -10.52 -9.45 -9.80
C ILE A 13 -11.96 -9.94 -9.85
N ASN A 14 -12.24 -10.97 -10.64
CA ASN A 14 -13.59 -11.51 -10.85
C ASN A 14 -14.63 -10.45 -11.27
N GLY A 15 -14.20 -9.45 -12.06
CA GLY A 15 -15.04 -8.34 -12.52
C GLY A 15 -15.34 -7.28 -11.46
N VAL A 16 -14.75 -7.37 -10.27
CA VAL A 16 -14.85 -6.36 -9.20
C VAL A 16 -13.60 -5.50 -9.21
N LYS A 17 -13.78 -4.17 -9.16
CA LYS A 17 -12.67 -3.22 -9.14
C LYS A 17 -11.85 -3.33 -7.85
N LEU A 18 -10.54 -3.22 -7.98
CA LEU A 18 -9.61 -3.03 -6.89
C LEU A 18 -9.64 -1.56 -6.48
N GLU A 19 -10.45 -1.23 -5.47
CA GLU A 19 -10.69 0.15 -5.06
C GLU A 19 -10.76 0.28 -3.53
N ILE A 20 -10.14 1.34 -3.01
CA ILE A 20 -10.27 1.80 -1.62
C ILE A 20 -10.77 3.25 -1.66
N THR A 21 -11.76 3.59 -0.84
CA THR A 21 -12.34 4.94 -0.76
C THR A 21 -11.99 5.58 0.57
N LEU A 22 -11.37 6.75 0.57
CA LEU A 22 -10.94 7.44 1.79
C LEU A 22 -12.03 8.41 2.28
N ASP A 23 -13.16 7.82 2.65
CA ASP A 23 -14.40 8.48 3.11
C ASP A 23 -15.12 7.59 4.14
N GLU A 24 -16.40 7.86 4.44
CA GLU A 24 -17.18 7.05 5.38
C GLU A 24 -17.32 5.56 4.98
N ASN A 25 -16.95 5.19 3.76
CA ASN A 25 -16.96 3.82 3.27
C ASN A 25 -15.58 3.14 3.36
N PHE A 26 -14.56 3.78 3.94
CA PHE A 26 -13.19 3.29 3.98
C PHE A 26 -13.04 1.85 4.47
N LYS A 27 -13.55 1.51 5.65
CA LYS A 27 -13.47 0.12 6.15
C LYS A 27 -14.18 -0.87 5.23
N LYS A 28 -15.28 -0.47 4.59
CA LYS A 28 -16.04 -1.34 3.68
C LYS A 28 -15.26 -1.60 2.39
N SER A 29 -14.72 -0.56 1.75
CA SER A 29 -13.94 -0.70 0.52
C SER A 29 -12.62 -1.42 0.78
N LEU A 30 -11.92 -1.12 1.88
CA LEU A 30 -10.73 -1.85 2.31
C LEU A 30 -10.99 -3.34 2.56
N ASN A 31 -12.06 -3.68 3.29
CA ASN A 31 -12.41 -5.08 3.53
C ASN A 31 -12.88 -5.80 2.26
N SER A 32 -13.48 -5.07 1.32
CA SER A 32 -13.78 -5.61 -0.01
C SER A 32 -12.49 -5.94 -0.76
N PHE A 33 -11.50 -5.04 -0.76
CA PHE A 33 -10.18 -5.30 -1.35
C PHE A 33 -9.53 -6.54 -0.72
N ARG A 34 -9.45 -6.59 0.61
CA ARG A 34 -8.90 -7.76 1.33
C ARG A 34 -9.65 -9.04 0.98
N GLY A 35 -10.98 -9.00 0.88
CA GLY A 35 -11.79 -10.17 0.50
C GLY A 35 -11.59 -10.63 -0.96
N LEU A 36 -11.06 -9.77 -1.83
CA LEU A 36 -10.69 -10.14 -3.20
C LEU A 36 -9.30 -10.75 -3.29
N THR A 37 -8.39 -10.39 -2.38
CA THR A 37 -6.97 -10.76 -2.43
C THR A 37 -6.54 -11.76 -1.36
N SER A 38 -7.41 -12.04 -0.39
CA SER A 38 -7.13 -12.97 0.71
C SER A 38 -8.31 -13.90 0.98
N GLU A 39 -7.99 -15.08 1.50
CA GLU A 39 -8.97 -16.08 1.90
C GLU A 39 -8.59 -16.73 3.25
N PRO A 40 -9.55 -17.34 3.96
CA PRO A 40 -9.25 -18.11 5.16
C PRO A 40 -8.41 -19.36 4.83
N ARG A 41 -7.17 -19.40 5.29
CA ARG A 41 -6.27 -20.57 5.18
C ARG A 41 -6.12 -21.27 6.52
N ILE A 42 -6.25 -22.60 6.54
CA ILE A 42 -6.05 -23.39 7.76
C ILE A 42 -4.62 -23.94 7.78
N LEU A 43 -3.85 -23.57 8.80
CA LEU A 43 -2.51 -24.09 9.07
C LEU A 43 -2.46 -24.56 10.53
N ASN A 44 -2.01 -25.80 10.77
CA ASN A 44 -1.88 -26.37 12.12
C ASN A 44 -3.15 -26.29 13.00
N GLY A 45 -4.35 -26.29 12.38
CA GLY A 45 -5.63 -26.21 13.08
C GLY A 45 -6.09 -24.79 13.43
N ILE A 46 -5.38 -23.76 12.97
CA ILE A 46 -5.75 -22.35 13.12
C ILE A 46 -6.11 -21.78 11.75
N THR A 47 -7.16 -20.96 11.70
CA THR A 47 -7.58 -20.24 10.49
C THR A 47 -6.94 -18.86 10.47
N TYR A 48 -6.26 -18.53 9.38
CA TYR A 48 -5.60 -17.26 9.14
C TYR A 48 -6.24 -16.56 7.93
N PRO A 49 -6.54 -15.26 7.99
CA PRO A 49 -6.80 -14.48 6.78
C PRO A 49 -5.49 -14.34 6.02
N SER A 50 -5.35 -15.03 4.88
CA SER A 50 -4.08 -15.13 4.17
C SER A 50 -4.21 -14.77 2.70
N VAL A 51 -3.18 -14.12 2.16
CA VAL A 51 -3.09 -13.88 0.72
C VAL A 51 -3.09 -15.23 -0.02
N TYR A 52 -3.91 -15.34 -1.06
CA TYR A 52 -3.94 -16.53 -1.93
C TYR A 52 -3.31 -16.29 -3.32
N LEU A 53 -2.91 -15.04 -3.57
CA LEU A 53 -2.34 -14.57 -4.83
C LEU A 53 -0.84 -14.88 -4.90
N THR A 54 -0.33 -14.96 -6.13
CA THR A 54 1.05 -15.38 -6.44
C THR A 54 1.93 -14.21 -6.85
N ASP A 55 3.24 -14.46 -6.95
CA ASP A 55 4.25 -13.50 -7.44
C ASP A 55 3.92 -12.93 -8.83
N SER A 56 3.15 -13.67 -9.63
CA SER A 56 2.68 -13.27 -10.97
C SER A 56 1.35 -12.53 -10.99
N ASP A 57 0.67 -12.38 -9.86
CA ASP A 57 -0.61 -11.67 -9.76
C ASP A 57 -0.40 -10.19 -9.45
N TYR A 58 -0.66 -9.35 -10.44
CA TYR A 58 -0.56 -7.90 -10.34
C TYR A 58 -1.94 -7.24 -10.32
N GLY A 59 -2.04 -6.10 -9.64
CA GLY A 59 -3.26 -5.34 -9.50
C GLY A 59 -3.08 -3.84 -9.70
N GLY A 60 -4.02 -3.24 -10.42
CA GLY A 60 -4.20 -1.80 -10.52
C GLY A 60 -5.16 -1.31 -9.44
N LEU A 61 -4.63 -0.97 -8.26
CA LEU A 61 -5.42 -0.47 -7.13
C LEU A 61 -5.71 1.03 -7.30
N THR A 62 -6.97 1.41 -7.22
CA THR A 62 -7.39 2.83 -7.18
C THR A 62 -7.75 3.24 -5.76
N ILE A 63 -7.14 4.31 -5.26
CA ILE A 63 -7.48 4.94 -3.99
C ILE A 63 -8.22 6.24 -4.31
N GLN A 64 -9.52 6.28 -4.04
CA GLN A 64 -10.34 7.48 -4.17
C GLN A 64 -10.21 8.34 -2.92
N PHE A 65 -9.97 9.63 -3.07
CA PHE A 65 -9.85 10.58 -1.94
C PHE A 65 -10.32 11.98 -2.33
N GLY A 66 -10.57 12.81 -1.32
CA GLY A 66 -11.00 14.19 -1.54
C GLY A 66 -12.25 14.29 -2.43
N LYS A 67 -12.37 15.37 -3.21
CA LYS A 67 -13.49 15.55 -4.14
C LYS A 67 -13.11 15.01 -5.53
N GLY A 68 -13.28 13.71 -5.72
CA GLY A 68 -13.09 13.03 -7.00
C GLY A 68 -11.63 12.97 -7.46
N GLN A 69 -10.69 12.95 -6.51
CA GLN A 69 -9.27 12.72 -6.79
C GLN A 69 -8.98 11.22 -6.61
N GLU A 70 -8.01 10.72 -7.38
CA GLU A 70 -7.63 9.33 -7.31
C GLU A 70 -6.12 9.14 -7.38
N LEU A 71 -5.62 8.20 -6.59
CA LEU A 71 -4.27 7.68 -6.69
C LEU A 71 -4.36 6.26 -7.23
N ARG A 72 -3.74 6.01 -8.37
CA ARG A 72 -3.72 4.68 -9.00
C ARG A 72 -2.34 4.06 -8.84
N LEU A 73 -2.31 2.93 -8.16
CA LEU A 73 -1.11 2.15 -7.84
C LEU A 73 -1.07 0.90 -8.69
N ILE A 74 0.11 0.52 -9.16
CA ILE A 74 0.34 -0.80 -9.75
C ILE A 74 1.16 -1.60 -8.74
N MET A 75 0.62 -2.74 -8.31
CA MET A 75 1.20 -3.54 -7.23
C MET A 75 1.25 -5.03 -7.54
N ASN A 76 2.23 -5.71 -6.97
CA ASN A 76 2.16 -7.16 -6.78
C ASN A 76 1.16 -7.44 -5.66
N LEU A 77 0.23 -8.37 -5.88
CA LEU A 77 -0.86 -8.65 -4.95
C LEU A 77 -0.56 -9.78 -3.96
N GLU A 78 0.53 -10.54 -4.14
CA GLU A 78 1.02 -11.49 -3.13
C GLU A 78 1.55 -10.77 -1.89
N TYR A 79 2.41 -9.79 -2.09
CA TYR A 79 3.05 -9.05 -1.01
C TYR A 79 2.43 -7.67 -0.77
N TYR A 80 1.57 -7.18 -1.67
CA TYR A 80 1.10 -5.79 -1.71
C TYR A 80 2.23 -4.78 -1.92
N TYR A 81 3.31 -5.17 -2.62
CA TYR A 81 4.39 -4.26 -3.01
C TYR A 81 3.95 -3.35 -4.15
N VAL A 82 4.17 -2.05 -3.99
CA VAL A 82 3.82 -1.05 -5.00
C VAL A 82 5.01 -0.83 -5.92
N TYR A 83 4.88 -1.27 -7.17
CA TYR A 83 5.94 -1.12 -8.18
C TYR A 83 5.89 0.21 -8.92
N GLY A 84 4.75 0.89 -8.89
CA GLY A 84 4.63 2.20 -9.51
C GLY A 84 3.25 2.84 -9.42
N PHE A 85 3.13 3.96 -10.13
CA PHE A 85 1.94 4.80 -10.16
C PHE A 85 1.45 4.98 -11.59
N PHE A 86 0.15 5.01 -11.81
CA PHE A 86 -0.46 5.39 -13.08
C PHE A 86 -1.16 6.76 -12.94
N LEU A 87 -0.57 7.82 -13.48
CA LEU A 87 -1.03 9.20 -13.23
C LEU A 87 -1.84 9.77 -14.41
N ASP A 88 -2.48 10.92 -14.19
CA ASP A 88 -3.49 11.50 -15.10
C ASP A 88 -2.97 11.95 -16.46
N ASP A 89 -1.65 12.05 -16.61
CA ASP A 89 -1.00 12.21 -17.91
C ASP A 89 -0.90 10.90 -18.70
N SER A 90 -1.58 9.84 -18.23
CA SER A 90 -1.59 8.49 -18.78
C SER A 90 -0.22 7.80 -18.80
N LYS A 91 0.69 8.25 -17.93
CA LYS A 91 2.01 7.65 -17.78
C LYS A 91 2.11 6.75 -16.57
N VAL A 92 3.02 5.79 -16.68
CA VAL A 92 3.39 4.91 -15.57
C VAL A 92 4.74 5.35 -15.02
N TYR A 93 4.79 5.60 -13.72
CA TYR A 93 6.00 5.95 -12.98
C TYR A 93 6.43 4.75 -12.14
N ALA A 94 7.55 4.13 -12.49
CA ALA A 94 8.01 2.88 -11.88
C ALA A 94 9.21 3.13 -10.96
N PHE A 95 9.24 2.49 -9.79
CA PHE A 95 10.42 2.51 -8.92
C PHE A 95 11.63 1.84 -9.60
N SER A 96 12.82 2.41 -9.43
CA SER A 96 14.03 1.83 -10.03
C SER A 96 14.34 0.46 -9.46
N GLY A 97 14.86 -0.46 -10.29
CA GLY A 97 15.12 -1.84 -9.88
C GLY A 97 13.92 -2.73 -10.21
N GLU A 98 13.46 -3.52 -9.23
CA GLU A 98 12.40 -4.52 -9.42
C GLU A 98 11.10 -3.91 -9.98
N GLY A 99 10.75 -2.68 -9.57
CA GLY A 99 9.54 -1.99 -10.06
C GLY A 99 9.54 -1.79 -11.58
N VAL A 100 10.61 -1.21 -12.14
CA VAL A 100 10.76 -1.06 -13.60
C VAL A 100 10.78 -2.44 -14.28
N GLU A 101 11.55 -3.40 -13.76
CA GLU A 101 11.66 -4.74 -14.36
C GLU A 101 10.30 -5.46 -14.44
N ALA A 102 9.52 -5.40 -13.36
CA ALA A 102 8.20 -6.01 -13.29
C ALA A 102 7.18 -5.31 -14.20
N LEU A 103 7.15 -3.97 -14.22
CA LEU A 103 6.19 -3.23 -15.03
C LEU A 103 6.51 -3.31 -16.53
N ASP A 104 7.79 -3.32 -16.90
CA ASP A 104 8.21 -3.55 -18.28
C ASP A 104 7.84 -4.98 -18.74
N ALA A 105 7.95 -5.98 -17.86
CA ALA A 105 7.54 -7.36 -18.15
C ALA A 105 6.00 -7.49 -18.37
N LEU A 106 5.20 -6.65 -17.71
CA LEU A 106 3.76 -6.52 -17.96
C LEU A 106 3.44 -5.73 -19.25
N GLY A 107 4.45 -5.11 -19.87
CA GLY A 107 4.32 -4.38 -21.12
C GLY A 107 3.97 -2.90 -20.96
N PHE A 108 4.09 -2.33 -19.76
CA PHE A 108 3.94 -0.89 -19.55
C PHE A 108 5.14 -0.13 -20.14
N GLU A 109 4.87 1.07 -20.66
CA GLU A 109 5.92 2.05 -20.96
C GLU A 109 6.12 2.95 -19.74
N THR A 110 7.32 2.87 -19.12
CA THR A 110 7.59 3.44 -17.80
C THR A 110 8.50 4.68 -17.81
N GLU A 111 8.22 5.64 -16.93
CA GLU A 111 9.16 6.68 -16.49
C GLU A 111 9.76 6.26 -15.14
N THR A 112 11.08 6.21 -15.06
CA THR A 112 11.76 5.72 -13.85
C THR A 112 11.79 6.77 -12.73
N ILE A 113 11.30 6.39 -11.55
CA ILE A 113 11.51 7.07 -10.29
C ILE A 113 12.97 6.83 -9.86
N PRO A 114 13.73 7.84 -9.41
CA PRO A 114 15.19 7.73 -9.24
C PRO A 114 15.64 6.96 -7.99
N TYR A 115 14.75 6.18 -7.37
CA TYR A 115 15.01 5.34 -6.20
C TYR A 115 14.09 4.11 -6.21
N GLY A 116 14.49 3.09 -5.45
CA GLY A 116 13.74 1.83 -5.29
C GLY A 116 12.47 1.99 -4.46
N ASP A 117 11.66 0.94 -4.47
CA ASP A 117 10.38 0.82 -3.76
C ASP A 117 10.53 0.43 -2.29
N SER A 118 11.72 -0.02 -1.88
CA SER A 118 11.98 -0.37 -0.48
C SER A 118 11.90 0.86 0.42
N TYR A 119 11.43 0.69 1.67
CA TYR A 119 11.46 1.78 2.64
C TYR A 119 12.87 2.31 2.91
N THR A 120 13.90 1.48 2.76
CA THR A 120 15.30 1.91 2.87
C THR A 120 15.67 2.89 1.75
N ASP A 121 15.26 2.63 0.51
CA ASP A 121 15.57 3.48 -0.63
C ASP A 121 14.78 4.80 -0.61
N ILE A 122 13.49 4.73 -0.29
CA ILE A 122 12.62 5.90 -0.17
C ILE A 122 13.10 6.79 0.99
N LYS A 123 13.36 6.20 2.17
CA LYS A 123 13.95 6.91 3.32
C LYS A 123 15.32 7.49 2.99
N GLY A 124 16.12 6.80 2.17
CA GLY A 124 17.45 7.26 1.76
C GLY A 124 17.44 8.59 0.99
N GLN A 125 16.27 9.04 0.53
CA GLN A 125 16.08 10.35 -0.10
C GLN A 125 15.86 11.48 0.91
N LEU A 126 15.66 11.15 2.19
CA LEU A 126 15.43 12.11 3.27
C LEU A 126 16.72 12.31 4.08
N THR A 127 16.87 13.50 4.63
CA THR A 127 17.84 13.71 5.71
C THR A 127 17.37 13.01 6.99
N THR A 128 18.31 12.73 7.88
CA THR A 128 18.01 12.14 9.19
C THR A 128 16.97 12.95 9.97
N ASP A 129 17.08 14.29 9.94
CA ASP A 129 16.17 15.19 10.66
C ASP A 129 14.76 15.16 10.06
N GLU A 130 14.65 15.14 8.72
CA GLU A 130 13.35 15.01 8.04
C GLU A 130 12.67 13.68 8.36
N PHE A 131 13.43 12.58 8.38
CA PHE A 131 12.90 11.27 8.74
C PHE A 131 12.39 11.23 10.18
N TYR A 132 13.17 11.72 11.16
CA TYR A 132 12.72 11.74 12.55
C TYR A 132 11.53 12.68 12.77
N ALA A 133 11.52 13.86 12.13
CA ALA A 133 10.38 14.76 12.17
C ALA A 133 9.11 14.10 11.61
N LEU A 134 9.23 13.30 10.56
CA LEU A 134 8.12 12.51 10.02
C LEU A 134 7.67 11.44 11.03
N THR A 135 8.58 10.61 11.54
CA THR A 135 8.20 9.48 12.43
C THR A 135 7.67 9.93 13.78
N ASP A 136 8.13 11.06 14.30
CA ASP A 136 7.67 11.62 15.58
C ASP A 136 6.37 12.44 15.43
N GLY A 137 5.96 12.73 14.19
CA GLY A 137 4.72 13.43 13.88
C GLY A 137 3.48 12.59 14.19
N VAL A 138 2.48 13.24 14.77
CA VAL A 138 1.13 12.66 14.95
C VAL A 138 0.52 12.39 13.59
N VAL A 139 -0.13 11.24 13.42
CA VAL A 139 -0.85 10.90 12.19
C VAL A 139 -2.10 11.77 12.10
N GLU A 140 -2.18 12.58 11.06
CA GLU A 140 -3.34 13.45 10.80
C GLU A 140 -3.98 13.13 9.45
N PHE A 141 -5.32 13.17 9.39
CA PHE A 141 -6.04 12.94 8.13
C PHE A 141 -5.65 13.93 7.03
N SER A 142 -5.46 15.19 7.40
CA SER A 142 -5.00 16.27 6.50
C SER A 142 -3.64 15.95 5.87
N GLN A 143 -2.71 15.36 6.62
CA GLN A 143 -1.40 14.97 6.11
C GLN A 143 -1.51 13.82 5.10
N ILE A 144 -2.39 12.84 5.36
CA ILE A 144 -2.66 11.76 4.42
C ILE A 144 -3.23 12.32 3.11
N ILE A 145 -4.23 13.19 3.17
CA ILE A 145 -4.83 13.81 1.98
C ILE A 145 -3.82 14.67 1.21
N ASN A 146 -3.00 15.46 1.91
CA ASN A 146 -1.96 16.27 1.28
C ASN A 146 -0.90 15.39 0.61
N ALA A 147 -0.48 14.31 1.25
CA ALA A 147 0.47 13.36 0.69
C ALA A 147 -0.05 12.72 -0.60
N LEU A 148 -1.31 12.26 -0.61
CA LEU A 148 -1.95 11.73 -1.81
C LEU A 148 -2.02 12.78 -2.93
N THR A 149 -2.39 14.01 -2.59
CA THR A 149 -2.45 15.13 -3.55
C THR A 149 -1.07 15.39 -4.17
N GLU A 150 -0.01 15.49 -3.35
CA GLU A 150 1.35 15.70 -3.84
C GLU A 150 1.85 14.54 -4.71
N ILE A 151 1.50 13.29 -4.38
CA ILE A 151 1.87 12.14 -5.22
C ILE A 151 1.22 12.26 -6.59
N THR A 152 -0.07 12.61 -6.65
CA THR A 152 -0.81 12.73 -7.92
C THR A 152 -0.44 13.96 -8.75
N ASP A 153 0.17 14.99 -8.14
CA ASP A 153 0.59 16.20 -8.84
C ASP A 153 1.80 15.94 -9.75
N THR A 154 1.57 15.88 -11.06
CA THR A 154 2.63 15.64 -12.08
C THR A 154 3.57 16.83 -12.27
N SER A 155 3.27 18.00 -11.70
CA SER A 155 4.20 19.14 -11.69
C SER A 155 5.30 19.00 -10.64
N ILE A 156 5.12 18.13 -9.65
CA ILE A 156 6.11 17.80 -8.63
C ILE A 156 6.92 16.59 -9.11
N PRO A 157 8.26 16.67 -9.23
CA PRO A 157 9.07 15.51 -9.59
C PRO A 157 9.13 14.51 -8.42
N PHE A 158 9.21 13.21 -8.74
CA PHE A 158 9.28 12.14 -7.74
C PHE A 158 10.46 12.23 -6.76
N SER A 159 11.55 12.89 -7.15
CA SER A 159 12.66 13.19 -6.23
C SER A 159 12.27 14.08 -5.05
N LYS A 160 11.10 14.73 -5.08
CA LYS A 160 10.56 15.57 -4.00
C LYS A 160 9.37 14.95 -3.27
N LYS A 161 8.94 13.75 -3.67
CA LYS A 161 7.81 13.02 -3.09
C LYS A 161 8.11 11.98 -1.98
N PRO A 162 9.36 11.70 -1.54
CA PRO A 162 9.60 10.61 -0.59
C PRO A 162 8.76 10.67 0.70
N THR A 163 8.65 11.84 1.34
CA THR A 163 7.82 12.01 2.56
C THR A 163 6.36 11.64 2.30
N SER A 164 5.80 12.14 1.20
CA SER A 164 4.40 11.91 0.82
C SER A 164 4.15 10.44 0.47
N ILE A 165 5.10 9.78 -0.21
CA ILE A 165 5.04 8.34 -0.48
C ILE A 165 5.06 7.54 0.83
N LEU A 166 5.94 7.85 1.77
CA LEU A 166 5.99 7.16 3.07
C LEU A 166 4.69 7.32 3.85
N ILE A 167 4.15 8.54 3.93
CA ILE A 167 2.85 8.81 4.57
C ILE A 167 1.75 7.95 3.94
N ALA A 168 1.62 7.98 2.61
CA ALA A 168 0.59 7.25 1.90
C ALA A 168 0.74 5.73 2.06
N PHE A 169 1.97 5.21 1.93
CA PHE A 169 2.22 3.77 2.04
C PHE A 169 1.96 3.27 3.45
N TRP A 170 2.51 3.92 4.47
CA TRP A 170 2.28 3.53 5.87
C TRP A 170 0.82 3.66 6.30
N SER A 171 0.06 4.59 5.72
CA SER A 171 -1.34 4.78 6.11
C SER A 171 -2.28 3.84 5.38
N LEU A 172 -2.02 3.56 4.10
CA LEU A 172 -3.00 2.92 3.21
C LEU A 172 -2.54 1.54 2.73
N VAL A 173 -1.31 1.42 2.26
CA VAL A 173 -0.76 0.13 1.79
C VAL A 173 -0.55 -0.78 2.99
N GLU A 174 0.09 -0.29 4.06
CA GLU A 174 0.21 -1.05 5.32
C GLU A 174 -1.14 -1.18 6.02
N GLY A 175 -2.08 -0.26 5.77
CA GLY A 175 -3.47 -0.39 6.17
C GLY A 175 -4.16 -1.63 5.57
N ILE A 176 -3.73 -2.15 4.42
CA ILE A 176 -4.21 -3.43 3.88
C ILE A 176 -3.75 -4.58 4.77
N ARG A 177 -2.47 -4.58 5.17
CA ARG A 177 -1.83 -5.65 5.95
C ARG A 177 -2.22 -5.64 7.43
N PHE A 178 -2.44 -4.46 8.01
CA PHE A 178 -2.66 -4.27 9.44
C PHE A 178 -4.03 -3.64 9.74
N GLU A 179 -4.80 -4.34 10.57
CA GLU A 179 -6.07 -3.83 11.10
C GLU A 179 -5.83 -2.60 11.95
N ALA A 180 -4.78 -2.61 12.80
CA ALA A 180 -4.45 -1.51 13.70
C ALA A 180 -4.19 -0.18 12.96
N ILE A 181 -3.50 -0.23 11.81
CA ILE A 181 -3.28 0.96 10.97
C ILE A 181 -4.60 1.43 10.36
N SER A 182 -5.38 0.50 9.78
CA SER A 182 -6.66 0.85 9.17
C SER A 182 -7.67 1.42 10.19
N ASP A 183 -7.64 0.98 11.44
CA ASP A 183 -8.52 1.51 12.49
C ASP A 183 -8.15 2.93 12.89
N VAL A 184 -6.86 3.27 12.89
CA VAL A 184 -6.42 4.66 13.11
C VAL A 184 -6.91 5.56 11.98
N VAL A 185 -6.75 5.14 10.72
CA VAL A 185 -7.22 5.90 9.56
C VAL A 185 -8.75 6.06 9.58
N ASP A 186 -9.50 4.99 9.90
CA ASP A 186 -10.96 5.05 10.03
C ASP A 186 -11.43 6.01 11.14
N ASN A 187 -10.73 6.00 12.28
CA ASN A 187 -11.00 6.93 13.37
C ASN A 187 -10.74 8.39 12.96
N LEU A 188 -9.67 8.64 12.20
CA LEU A 188 -9.35 9.96 11.66
C LEU A 188 -10.40 10.45 10.66
N ILE A 189 -10.92 9.59 9.79
CA ILE A 189 -12.04 9.91 8.87
C ILE A 189 -13.29 10.30 9.65
N GLN A 190 -13.52 9.68 10.81
CA GLN A 190 -14.66 9.96 11.68
C GLN A 190 -14.41 11.12 12.67
N ASP A 191 -13.35 11.92 12.45
CA ASP A 191 -12.95 13.04 13.30
C ASP A 191 -12.76 12.65 14.79
N LYS A 192 -12.34 11.41 15.06
CA LYS A 192 -12.06 10.95 16.43
C LYS A 192 -10.65 11.38 16.86
N PRO A 193 -10.42 11.63 18.17
CA PRO A 193 -9.09 11.92 18.69
C PRO A 193 -8.08 10.80 18.37
N ASN A 194 -6.86 11.21 18.01
CA ASN A 194 -5.74 10.33 17.72
C ASN A 194 -4.45 10.84 18.39
N ASP A 195 -3.69 9.95 19.00
CA ASP A 195 -2.35 10.21 19.55
C ASP A 195 -1.27 9.29 18.94
N TYR A 196 -1.62 8.45 17.95
CA TYR A 196 -0.65 7.64 17.22
C TYR A 196 0.26 8.53 16.37
N VAL A 197 1.55 8.20 16.36
CA VAL A 197 2.60 8.81 15.55
C VAL A 197 3.04 7.87 14.44
N TYR A 198 3.63 8.38 13.35
CA TYR A 198 4.06 7.55 12.22
C TYR A 198 5.11 6.49 12.59
N ASN A 199 5.87 6.68 13.68
CA ASN A 199 6.79 5.66 14.17
C ASN A 199 6.06 4.34 14.52
N TYR A 200 4.80 4.39 14.96
CA TYR A 200 4.00 3.19 15.20
C TYR A 200 3.72 2.45 13.88
N PHE A 201 3.30 3.17 12.83
CA PHE A 201 3.01 2.56 11.53
C PHE A 201 4.29 2.01 10.89
N TYR A 202 5.37 2.79 10.92
CA TYR A 202 6.69 2.35 10.43
C TYR A 202 7.15 1.07 11.12
N TYR A 203 7.04 1.00 12.46
CA TYR A 203 7.43 -0.20 13.20
C TYR A 203 6.63 -1.44 12.79
N LEU A 204 5.31 -1.32 12.63
CA LEU A 204 4.47 -2.43 12.18
C LEU A 204 4.87 -2.91 10.79
N ALA A 205 5.06 -1.98 9.86
CA ALA A 205 5.48 -2.28 8.49
C ALA A 205 6.77 -3.11 8.44
N GLU A 206 7.77 -2.74 9.26
CA GLU A 206 9.08 -3.43 9.32
C GLU A 206 9.00 -4.86 9.89
N ILE A 207 7.93 -5.20 10.63
CA ILE A 207 7.81 -6.51 11.28
C ILE A 207 6.76 -7.43 10.65
N TRP A 208 6.05 -7.01 9.59
CA TRP A 208 4.98 -7.81 8.98
C TRP A 208 5.43 -9.22 8.59
N ALA A 209 6.52 -9.35 7.84
CA ALA A 209 7.06 -10.65 7.42
C ALA A 209 7.44 -11.52 8.63
N LYS A 210 8.03 -10.92 9.66
CA LYS A 210 8.35 -11.62 10.92
C LYS A 210 7.09 -12.11 11.62
N LEU A 211 6.03 -11.30 11.67
CA LEU A 211 4.74 -11.69 12.26
C LEU A 211 4.10 -12.83 11.47
N CYS A 212 4.24 -12.85 10.14
CA CYS A 212 3.77 -13.96 9.31
C CYS A 212 4.49 -15.28 9.63
N VAL A 213 5.82 -15.23 9.74
CA VAL A 213 6.63 -16.38 10.16
C VAL A 213 6.23 -16.86 11.57
N ILE A 214 6.16 -15.96 12.56
CA ILE A 214 5.74 -16.30 13.93
C ILE A 214 4.34 -16.93 13.93
N ALA A 215 3.39 -16.35 13.19
CA ALA A 215 2.03 -16.85 13.13
C ALA A 215 1.96 -18.29 12.64
N ALA A 216 2.76 -18.65 11.64
CA ALA A 216 2.82 -19.99 11.09
C ALA A 216 3.51 -21.01 12.03
N TYR A 217 4.64 -20.64 12.65
CA TYR A 217 5.44 -21.54 13.49
C TYR A 217 4.93 -21.65 14.93
N GLU A 218 4.59 -20.53 15.55
CA GLU A 218 4.15 -20.45 16.95
C GLU A 218 2.64 -20.61 17.13
N LYS A 219 1.89 -20.64 16.02
CA LYS A 219 0.43 -20.82 16.03
C LYS A 219 -0.28 -19.69 16.78
N ASN A 220 0.24 -18.47 16.65
CA ASN A 220 -0.25 -17.29 17.37
C ASN A 220 -0.56 -16.14 16.40
N LEU A 221 -1.82 -15.72 16.36
CA LEU A 221 -2.26 -14.58 15.57
C LEU A 221 -1.91 -13.28 16.31
N ASN A 222 -1.22 -12.35 15.65
CA ASN A 222 -1.15 -10.98 16.13
C ASN A 222 -2.49 -10.28 15.77
N PRO A 223 -3.23 -9.72 16.76
CA PRO A 223 -4.50 -9.04 16.51
C PRO A 223 -4.37 -7.76 15.67
N GLU A 224 -3.16 -7.21 15.53
CA GLU A 224 -2.89 -6.03 14.70
C GLU A 224 -2.87 -6.37 13.21
N VAL A 225 -2.65 -7.64 12.84
CA VAL A 225 -2.51 -8.07 11.44
C VAL A 225 -3.89 -8.45 10.87
N ALA A 226 -4.25 -7.83 9.75
CA ALA A 226 -5.46 -8.14 9.01
C ALA A 226 -5.26 -9.25 7.97
N VAL A 227 -4.07 -9.31 7.35
CA VAL A 227 -3.77 -10.29 6.30
C VAL A 227 -2.33 -10.80 6.44
N TYR A 228 -2.16 -12.12 6.38
CA TYR A 228 -0.89 -12.83 6.46
C TYR A 228 -0.41 -13.33 5.10
N ASP A 229 0.88 -13.18 4.79
CA ASP A 229 1.52 -13.99 3.76
C ASP A 229 2.00 -15.31 4.37
N LEU A 230 1.38 -16.41 3.96
CA LEU A 230 1.75 -17.76 4.38
C LEU A 230 2.30 -18.61 3.23
N HIS A 231 2.50 -18.04 2.02
CA HIS A 231 2.93 -18.81 0.85
C HIS A 231 4.34 -19.36 1.02
N GLN A 232 5.26 -18.56 1.53
CA GLN A 232 6.66 -18.97 1.72
C GLN A 232 6.91 -19.94 2.88
N ILE A 233 5.87 -20.34 3.62
CA ILE A 233 5.98 -21.12 4.86
C ILE A 233 5.60 -22.61 4.67
N GLN A 234 5.58 -23.08 3.41
CA GLN A 234 5.34 -24.50 3.07
C GLN A 234 6.64 -25.29 2.95
#